data_AF-A0A382PDE7-F1
#
_entry.id   AF-A0A382PDE7-F1
#
_cell.length_a   1.000
_cell.length_b   1.000
_cell.length_c   1.000
_cell.angle_alpha   90.00
_cell.angle_beta   90.00
_cell.angle_gamma   90.00
#
_symmetry.space_group_name_H-M   'P 1'
#
loop_
_entity.id
_entity.type
_entity.pdbx_description
1 polymer ?
#
loop_
_entity_poly.entity_id
_entity_poly.type
_entity_poly.pdbx_seq_one_letter_code
_entity_poly.pdbx_strand_id
1 'polypeptide(L)' 'MESLGGRIECLYFAFGTDDIVGIAEMPDSASAAAASLTVSSTGMASVTLTPLMTPEELDAASEKAGGANYRPPGG' A
#
# COMPACT_ATOMS: atom_id res chain seq x y z
N MET A 1 6.28 -10.23 -9.94
CA MET A 1 6.90 -9.37 -8.90
C MET A 1 8.41 -9.47 -8.92
N GLU A 2 9.00 -10.67 -8.94
CA GLU A 2 10.47 -10.83 -9.01
C GLU A 2 11.12 -10.14 -10.23
N SER A 3 10.47 -10.18 -11.39
CA SER A 3 10.93 -9.47 -12.61
C SER A 3 10.99 -7.95 -12.45
N LEU A 4 10.32 -7.40 -11.44
CA LEU A 4 10.31 -5.98 -11.07
C LEU A 4 11.13 -5.74 -9.78
N GLY A 5 11.92 -6.73 -9.34
CA GLY A 5 12.75 -6.66 -8.14
C GLY A 5 11.99 -6.78 -6.82
N GLY A 6 10.70 -7.15 -6.83
CA GLY A 6 9.88 -7.29 -5.63
C GLY A 6 9.77 -8.72 -5.11
N ARG A 7 9.43 -8.86 -3.82
CA ARG A 7 9.23 -10.12 -3.12
C ARG A 7 7.89 -10.15 -2.40
N ILE A 8 7.14 -11.24 -2.52
CA ILE A 8 5.93 -11.46 -1.73
C ILE A 8 6.33 -12.00 -0.35
N GLU A 9 5.90 -11.34 0.72
CA GLU A 9 6.11 -11.78 2.11
C GLU A 9 5.05 -12.79 2.53
N CYS A 10 3.79 -12.49 2.22
CA CYS A 10 2.66 -13.36 2.56
C CYS A 10 1.46 -13.09 1.65
N LEU A 11 0.58 -14.09 1.56
CA LEU A 11 -0.64 -14.05 0.76
C LEU A 11 -1.73 -14.86 1.47
N TYR A 12 -2.91 -14.27 1.58
CA TYR A 12 -4.07 -14.84 2.25
C TYR A 12 -5.28 -14.79 1.32
N PHE A 13 -6.09 -15.84 1.35
CA PHE A 13 -7.44 -15.79 0.83
C PHE A 13 -8.35 -15.13 1.86
N ALA A 14 -9.15 -14.18 1.41
CA ALA A 14 -10.03 -13.39 2.27
C ALA A 14 -11.47 -13.50 1.76
N PHE A 15 -12.42 -13.42 2.69
CA PHE A 15 -13.82 -13.17 2.36
C PHE A 15 -14.07 -11.67 2.51
N GLY A 16 -14.71 -11.04 1.52
CA GLY A 16 -15.03 -9.62 1.55
C GLY A 16 -15.00 -8.98 0.18
N THR A 17 -14.59 -7.72 0.13
CA THR A 17 -14.46 -6.95 -1.12
C THR A 17 -13.37 -7.51 -2.03
N ASP A 18 -12.29 -8.02 -1.44
CA ASP A 18 -11.16 -8.61 -2.14
C ASP A 18 -11.02 -10.09 -1.74
N ASP A 19 -10.82 -10.96 -2.72
CA ASP A 19 -10.65 -12.40 -2.51
C ASP A 19 -9.24 -12.78 -2.00
N ILE A 20 -8.26 -11.88 -2.22
CA ILE A 20 -6.85 -12.09 -1.90
C ILE A 20 -6.27 -10.82 -1.29
N VAL A 21 -5.58 -10.95 -0.17
CA VAL A 21 -4.76 -9.90 0.44
C VAL A 21 -3.33 -10.42 0.60
N GLY A 22 -2.35 -9.63 0.18
CA GLY A 22 -0.94 -9.99 0.31
C GLY A 22 -0.09 -8.80 0.70
N ILE A 23 1.06 -9.10 1.30
CA ILE A 23 2.10 -8.13 1.61
C ILE A 23 3.30 -8.45 0.73
N ALA A 24 3.86 -7.41 0.11
CA ALA A 24 5.04 -7.54 -0.73
C ALA A 24 5.99 -6.37 -0.48
N GLU A 25 7.28 -6.68 -0.50
CA GLU A 25 8.36 -5.70 -0.56
C GLU A 25 8.61 -5.35 -2.03
N MET A 26 8.62 -4.05 -2.34
CA MET A 26 8.92 -3.54 -3.66
C MET A 26 10.09 -2.53 -3.57
N PRO A 27 10.96 -2.45 -4.59
CA PRO A 27 12.09 -1.52 -4.56
C PRO A 27 11.69 -0.05 -4.42
N ASP A 28 10.56 0.32 -5.03
CA ASP A 28 10.02 1.67 -5.04
C ASP A 28 8.53 1.67 -5.46
N SER A 29 7.89 2.83 -5.34
CA SER A 29 6.47 3.00 -5.68
C SER A 29 6.15 2.80 -7.18
N ALA A 30 7.08 3.14 -8.08
CA ALA A 30 6.87 2.94 -9.51
C ALA A 30 6.93 1.45 -9.88
N SER A 31 7.84 0.69 -9.26
CA SER A 31 7.92 -0.76 -9.38
C SER A 31 6.65 -1.44 -8.85
N ALA A 32 6.11 -0.97 -7.72
CA ALA A 32 4.83 -1.46 -7.17
C ALA A 32 3.65 -1.16 -8.13
N ALA A 33 3.57 0.06 -8.64
CA ALA A 33 2.54 0.47 -9.60
C ALA A 33 2.64 -0.33 -10.90
N ALA A 34 3.84 -0.59 -11.42
CA ALA A 34 4.06 -1.42 -12.59
C ALA A 34 3.54 -2.85 -12.37
N ALA A 35 3.71 -3.42 -11.18
CA ALA A 35 3.16 -4.73 -10.83
C ALA A 35 1.62 -4.71 -10.88
N SER A 36 0.98 -3.71 -10.25
CA SER A 36 -0.48 -3.55 -10.27
C SER A 36 -1.04 -3.40 -11.69
N LEU A 37 -0.41 -2.54 -12.51
CA LEU A 37 -0.79 -2.34 -13.91
C LEU A 37 -0.63 -3.61 -14.75
N THR A 38 0.45 -4.36 -14.53
CA THR A 38 0.70 -5.61 -15.25
C THR A 38 -0.35 -6.67 -14.94
N VAL A 39 -0.76 -6.80 -13.68
CA VAL A 39 -1.82 -7.75 -13.29
C VAL A 39 -3.17 -7.27 -13.81
N SER A 40 -3.48 -5.99 -13.63
CA SER A 40 -4.77 -5.41 -14.02
C SER A 40 -4.99 -5.43 -15.54
N SER A 41 -3.93 -5.29 -16.34
CA SER A 41 -4.02 -5.32 -17.81
C SER A 41 -4.42 -6.68 -18.38
N THR A 42 -4.30 -7.76 -17.60
CA THR A 42 -4.77 -9.08 -18.01
C THR A 42 -6.30 -9.19 -18.05
N GLY A 43 -7.01 -8.29 -17.36
CA GLY A 43 -8.45 -8.36 -17.16
C GLY A 43 -8.92 -9.49 -16.23
N MET A 44 -7.99 -10.28 -15.67
CA MET A 44 -8.33 -11.40 -14.80
C MET A 44 -8.48 -11.01 -13.33
N ALA A 45 -7.89 -9.89 -12.91
CA ALA A 45 -7.93 -9.40 -11.54
C ALA A 45 -7.87 -7.87 -11.50
N SER A 46 -8.48 -7.29 -10.48
CA SER A 46 -8.26 -5.89 -10.09
C SER A 46 -7.24 -5.85 -8.95
N VAL A 47 -6.35 -4.85 -8.95
CA VAL A 47 -5.33 -4.70 -7.90
C VAL A 47 -5.45 -3.34 -7.25
N THR A 48 -5.72 -3.35 -5.93
CA THR A 48 -5.61 -2.16 -5.08
C THR A 48 -4.26 -2.20 -4.36
N LEU A 49 -3.45 -1.14 -4.53
CA LEU A 49 -2.22 -0.98 -3.78
C LEU A 49 -2.48 -0.18 -2.51
N THR A 50 -2.02 -0.70 -1.38
CA THR A 50 -2.03 0.00 -0.09
C THR A 50 -0.59 0.12 0.41
N PRO A 51 0.10 1.25 0.19
CA PRO A 51 1.43 1.47 0.74
C PRO A 51 1.40 1.32 2.27
N LEU A 52 2.28 0.48 2.79
CA LEU A 52 2.42 0.29 4.24
C LEU A 52 3.41 1.30 4.79
N MET A 53 3.17 1.73 6.02
CA MET A 53 4.01 2.68 6.74
C MET A 53 4.93 1.93 7.69
N THR A 54 6.19 2.36 7.80
CA THR A 54 7.10 1.82 8.82
C THR A 54 6.78 2.39 10.20
N PRO A 55 7.18 1.73 11.29
CA PRO A 55 7.04 2.30 12.64
C PRO A 55 7.67 3.70 12.76
N GLU A 56 8.84 3.93 12.16
CA GLU A 56 9.55 5.21 12.19
C GLU A 56 8.80 6.31 11.45
N GLU A 57 8.16 5.97 10.33
CA GLU A 57 7.30 6.91 9.59
C GLU A 57 6.06 7.29 10.41
N LEU A 58 5.49 6.33 11.15
CA LEU A 58 4.37 6.57 12.06
C LEU A 58 4.78 7.45 13.25
N ASP A 59 5.97 7.24 13.81
CA ASP A 59 6.52 8.07 14.88
C ASP A 59 6.72 9.52 14.39
N ALA A 60 7.34 9.71 13.22
CA ALA A 60 7.51 11.02 12.60
C ALA A 60 6.17 11.70 12.27
N ALA A 61 5.15 10.92 11.89
CA ALA A 61 3.79 11.44 11.70
C ALA A 61 3.16 11.90 13.02
N SER A 62 3.39 11.16 14.10
CA SER A 62 2.87 11.46 15.45
C SER A 62 3.47 12.75 16.01
N GLU A 63 4.76 13.00 15.81
CA GLU A 63 5.41 14.26 16.20
C GLU A 63 4.80 15.47 15.48
N LYS A 64 4.58 15.34 14.16
CA LYS A 64 3.92 16.40 13.36
C LYS A 64 2.49 16.66 13.84
N ALA A 65 1.76 15.60 14.20
CA ALA A 65 0.41 15.71 14.72
C ALA A 65 0.36 16.46 16.06
N GLY A 66 1.36 16.27 16.94
CA GLY A 66 1.48 17.02 18.19
C GLY A 66 1.60 18.55 18.01
N GLY A 67 2.09 19.01 16.86
CA GLY A 67 2.15 20.43 16.49
C GLY A 67 0.93 20.95 15.71
N ALA A 68 0.01 20.08 15.30
CA ALA A 68 -1.13 20.43 14.46
C ALA A 68 -2.35 20.81 15.32
N ASN A 69 -2.71 22.10 15.32
CA ASN A 69 -4.00 22.54 15.85
C ASN A 69 -5.07 22.44 14.77
N TYR A 70 -5.88 21.38 14.81
CA TYR A 70 -7.04 21.27 13.94
C TYR A 70 -8.07 22.36 14.28
N ARG A 71 -8.39 23.20 13.30
CA ARG A 71 -9.51 24.15 13.40
C ARG A 71 -10.59 23.71 12.42
N PRO A 72 -11.78 23.30 12.89
CA PRO A 72 -12.85 22.89 11.99
C PRO A 72 -13.30 24.08 11.13
N PRO A 73 -13.71 23.84 9.88
CA PRO A 73 -14.30 24.89 9.05
C PRO A 73 -15.59 25.43 9.70
N GLY A 74 -15.69 26.76 9.83
CA GLY A 74 -16.87 27.47 10.36
C GLY A 74 -16.71 28.17 11.73
N GLY A 75 -15.47 28.33 12.23
CA GLY A 75 -15.20 29.09 13.46
C GLY A 75 -15.03 30.59 13.27
#